data_AF-A0A9Q8X0A2-F1
#
_entry.id   AF-A0A9Q8X0A2-F1
#
_cell.length_a   1.000
_cell.length_b   1.000
_cell.length_c   1.000
_cell.angle_alpha   90.00
_cell.angle_beta   90.00
_cell.angle_gamma   90.00
#
_symmetry.space_group_name_H-M   'P 1'
#
loop_
_entity.id
_entity.type
_entity.pdbx_description
1 polymer ?
#
loop_
_entity_poly.entity_id
_entity_poly.type
_entity_poly.pdbx_seq_one_letter_code
_entity_poly.pdbx_strand_id
1 'polypeptide(L)'
;MITVSLKEILDAGACKDGFLRVLHARGKITIEQRDELIEDGDIDGTDELPEEILSLADDEQFPAASVVTAEHIQDAIWALRVRPECKNLWRKYAVWCARRVQYLMKDERSIAALDVAWRHAEGLATDEEWAAARDAAGAAAGAAAWDAAGAAARAAARAAAGAAARAAARAAARAAAWDAAGAAAWDAAWAAARAAAWDAAGAAARAAARDAAWDAQTKKLIQILNAAEWVD
;
A
#
# COMPACT_ATOMS: atom_id res chain seq x y z
N MET A 1 -18.81 20.04 6.15
CA MET A 1 -17.93 19.93 4.97
C MET A 1 -16.52 20.41 5.32
N ILE A 2 -15.52 19.59 5.07
CA ILE A 2 -14.10 19.91 5.30
C ILE A 2 -13.58 20.68 4.08
N THR A 3 -12.96 21.83 4.32
CA THR A 3 -12.31 22.66 3.28
C THR A 3 -10.82 22.74 3.53
N VAL A 4 -10.05 23.04 2.47
CA VAL A 4 -8.59 23.22 2.47
C VAL A 4 -8.20 24.28 1.43
N SER A 5 -7.02 24.89 1.56
CA SER A 5 -6.40 25.72 0.51
C SER A 5 -5.13 25.08 -0.04
N LEU A 6 -4.66 25.57 -1.19
CA LEU A 6 -3.39 25.11 -1.78
C LEU A 6 -2.20 25.45 -0.88
N LYS A 7 -2.24 26.64 -0.28
CA LYS A 7 -1.22 27.08 0.68
C LYS A 7 -1.13 26.15 1.89
N GLU A 8 -2.28 25.79 2.48
CA GLU A 8 -2.31 24.87 3.63
C GLU A 8 -1.70 23.50 3.26
N ILE A 9 -2.01 22.99 2.07
CA ILE A 9 -1.47 21.72 1.57
C ILE A 9 0.06 21.80 1.38
N LEU A 10 0.54 22.90 0.80
CA LEU A 10 1.97 23.14 0.61
C LEU A 10 2.70 23.25 1.96
N ASP A 11 2.19 24.05 2.88
CA ASP A 11 2.79 24.29 4.20
C ASP A 11 2.80 23.03 5.09
N ALA A 12 1.88 22.09 4.86
CA ALA A 12 1.89 20.77 5.50
C ALA A 12 2.88 19.77 4.87
N GLY A 13 3.62 20.19 3.84
CA GLY A 13 4.72 19.47 3.23
C GLY A 13 4.31 18.46 2.17
N ALA A 14 3.22 18.72 1.42
CA ALA A 14 2.69 17.81 0.40
C ALA A 14 3.78 17.12 -0.43
N CYS A 15 3.57 15.84 -0.78
CA CYS A 15 4.40 15.24 -1.81
C CYS A 15 4.22 16.02 -3.12
N LYS A 16 5.31 16.16 -3.87
CA LYS A 16 5.37 16.85 -5.16
C LYS A 16 4.23 16.43 -6.09
N ASP A 17 4.08 15.12 -6.31
CA ASP A 17 3.02 14.51 -7.11
C ASP A 17 1.62 14.93 -6.69
N GLY A 18 1.32 14.81 -5.39
CA GLY A 18 0.01 15.15 -4.86
C GLY A 18 -0.29 16.62 -5.01
N PHE A 19 0.69 17.49 -4.77
CA PHE A 19 0.54 18.92 -4.92
C PHE A 19 0.30 19.33 -6.38
N LEU A 20 1.09 18.80 -7.33
CA LEU A 20 0.92 19.05 -8.76
C LEU A 20 -0.45 18.57 -9.28
N ARG A 21 -0.91 17.39 -8.84
CA ARG A 21 -2.25 16.86 -9.20
C ARG A 21 -3.37 17.77 -8.69
N VAL A 22 -3.24 18.31 -7.48
CA VAL A 22 -4.21 19.26 -6.92
C VAL A 22 -4.18 20.59 -7.69
N LEU A 23 -3.01 21.12 -8.03
CA LEU A 23 -2.88 22.32 -8.87
C LEU A 23 -3.56 22.14 -10.23
N HIS A 24 -3.34 20.99 -10.89
CA HIS A 24 -3.98 20.66 -12.15
C HIS A 24 -5.51 20.54 -12.00
N ALA A 25 -5.99 19.84 -10.96
CA ALA A 25 -7.42 19.71 -10.68
C ALA A 25 -8.11 21.07 -10.42
N ARG A 26 -7.35 22.05 -9.94
CA ARG A 26 -7.79 23.44 -9.72
C ARG A 26 -7.57 24.34 -10.94
N GLY A 27 -7.06 23.81 -12.04
CA GLY A 27 -6.82 24.55 -13.29
C GLY A 27 -5.67 25.56 -13.19
N LYS A 28 -4.76 25.41 -12.23
CA LYS A 28 -3.60 26.29 -12.03
C LYS A 28 -2.45 25.97 -12.97
N ILE A 29 -2.35 24.70 -13.37
CA ILE A 29 -1.35 24.19 -14.32
C ILE A 29 -2.03 23.29 -15.34
N THR A 30 -1.42 23.12 -16.51
CA THR A 30 -1.90 22.17 -17.53
C THR A 30 -1.46 20.74 -17.20
N ILE A 31 -2.06 19.76 -17.90
CA ILE A 31 -1.68 18.35 -17.73
C ILE A 31 -0.24 18.10 -18.18
N GLU A 32 0.22 18.81 -19.21
CA GLU A 32 1.58 18.70 -19.72
C GLU A 32 2.60 19.23 -18.70
N GLN A 33 2.32 20.39 -18.08
CA GLN A 33 3.16 20.93 -17.01
C GLN A 33 3.22 20.01 -15.79
N ARG A 34 2.10 19.37 -15.46
CA ARG A 34 2.04 18.37 -14.39
C ARG A 34 2.93 17.17 -14.73
N ASP A 35 2.75 16.58 -15.91
CA ASP A 35 3.43 15.34 -16.30
C ASP A 35 4.92 15.53 -16.57
N GLU A 36 5.35 16.73 -16.98
CA GLU A 36 6.76 17.10 -17.11
C GLU A 36 7.47 17.18 -15.74
N LEU A 37 6.75 17.58 -14.69
CA LEU A 37 7.30 17.76 -13.36
C LEU A 37 7.15 16.51 -12.47
N ILE A 38 6.32 15.53 -12.85
CA ILE A 38 6.25 14.23 -12.18
C ILE A 38 7.41 13.37 -12.68
N GLU A 39 8.33 13.01 -11.79
CA GLU A 39 9.39 12.04 -12.09
C GLU A 39 8.99 10.66 -11.53
N ASP A 40 8.95 9.65 -12.41
CA ASP A 40 8.59 8.28 -12.01
C ASP A 40 9.63 7.71 -11.02
N GLY A 41 9.26 7.62 -9.74
CA GLY A 41 9.96 6.82 -8.74
C GLY A 41 10.50 7.55 -7.52
N ASP A 42 10.43 8.88 -7.49
CA ASP A 42 10.94 9.68 -6.37
C ASP A 42 9.81 10.26 -5.51
N ILE A 43 9.94 10.11 -4.19
CA ILE A 43 9.00 10.68 -3.19
C ILE A 43 9.58 12.02 -2.76
N ASP A 44 9.65 12.97 -3.69
CA ASP A 44 10.23 14.27 -3.44
C ASP A 44 9.24 15.20 -2.73
N GLY A 45 9.79 16.05 -1.87
CA GLY A 45 9.04 17.14 -1.29
C GLY A 45 8.73 18.22 -2.32
N THR A 46 7.76 19.08 -2.02
CA THR A 46 7.46 20.24 -2.86
C THR A 46 8.61 21.24 -2.96
N ASP A 47 9.64 21.14 -2.12
CA ASP A 47 10.83 22.01 -2.11
C ASP A 47 11.67 21.93 -3.40
N GLU A 48 11.49 20.88 -4.20
CA GLU A 48 12.13 20.73 -5.51
C GLU A 48 11.35 21.35 -6.67
N LEU A 49 10.12 21.82 -6.41
CA LEU A 49 9.32 22.46 -7.45
C LEU A 49 9.84 23.88 -7.76
N PRO A 50 9.75 24.31 -9.04
CA PRO A 50 10.08 25.68 -9.40
C PRO A 50 9.30 26.71 -8.57
N GLU A 51 9.93 27.82 -8.20
CA GLU A 51 9.28 28.89 -7.42
C GLU A 51 8.00 29.39 -8.09
N GLU A 52 7.96 29.38 -9.43
CA GLU A 52 6.77 29.75 -10.20
C GLU A 52 5.59 28.82 -9.88
N ILE A 53 5.82 27.52 -9.71
CA ILE A 53 4.78 26.54 -9.35
C ILE A 53 4.36 26.71 -7.89
N LEU A 54 5.33 26.90 -6.99
CA LEU A 54 5.05 27.12 -5.57
C LEU A 54 4.24 28.38 -5.32
N SER A 55 4.48 29.44 -6.11
CA SER A 55 3.74 30.70 -6.00
C SER A 55 2.26 30.61 -6.38
N LEU A 56 1.84 29.54 -7.05
CA LEU A 56 0.44 29.27 -7.38
C LEU A 56 -0.38 28.79 -6.17
N ALA A 57 0.27 28.50 -5.04
CA ALA A 57 -0.35 28.09 -3.79
C ALA A 57 -1.11 29.25 -3.13
N ASP A 58 -2.36 29.44 -3.53
CA ASP A 58 -3.24 30.45 -2.96
C ASP A 58 -3.94 30.01 -1.66
N ASP A 59 -4.53 30.99 -0.99
CA ASP A 59 -5.34 30.83 0.21
C ASP A 59 -6.83 30.56 -0.08
N GLU A 60 -7.19 30.30 -1.34
CA GLU A 60 -8.59 30.07 -1.71
C GLU A 60 -9.07 28.74 -1.11
N GLN A 61 -10.10 28.81 -0.26
CA GLN A 61 -10.70 27.62 0.35
C GLN A 61 -11.56 26.88 -0.65
N PHE A 62 -11.33 25.57 -0.80
CA PHE A 62 -12.16 24.67 -1.59
C PHE A 62 -12.52 23.41 -0.80
N PRO A 63 -13.62 22.71 -1.16
CA PRO A 63 -14.00 21.46 -0.51
C PRO A 63 -12.92 20.40 -0.72
N ALA A 64 -12.42 19.79 0.36
CA ALA A 64 -11.40 18.74 0.25
C ALA A 64 -11.87 17.54 -0.60
N ALA A 65 -13.18 17.30 -0.65
CA ALA A 65 -13.77 16.27 -1.49
C ALA A 65 -13.59 16.50 -3.00
N SER A 66 -13.41 17.75 -3.46
CA SER A 66 -13.31 18.06 -4.90
C SER A 66 -12.00 17.59 -5.53
N VAL A 67 -11.00 17.23 -4.72
CA VAL A 67 -9.68 16.77 -5.17
C VAL A 67 -9.46 15.27 -4.93
N VAL A 68 -10.47 14.56 -4.41
CA VAL A 68 -10.42 13.13 -4.15
C VAL A 68 -10.95 12.36 -5.36
N THR A 69 -10.05 11.69 -6.09
CA THR A 69 -10.40 10.80 -7.20
C THR A 69 -10.00 9.36 -6.87
N ALA A 70 -10.61 8.38 -7.55
CA ALA A 70 -10.27 6.96 -7.36
C ALA A 70 -8.83 6.65 -7.78
N GLU A 71 -8.31 7.39 -8.77
CA GLU A 71 -6.94 7.25 -9.28
C GLU A 71 -5.90 7.85 -8.31
N HIS A 72 -6.28 8.82 -7.47
CA HIS A 72 -5.32 9.64 -6.69
C HIS A 72 -5.72 9.80 -5.22
N ILE A 73 -6.48 8.84 -4.68
CA ILE A 73 -6.93 8.89 -3.29
C ILE A 73 -5.75 8.87 -2.30
N GLN A 74 -4.62 8.26 -2.66
CA GLN A 74 -3.41 8.25 -1.82
C GLN A 74 -2.87 9.66 -1.61
N ASP A 75 -2.81 10.45 -2.67
CA ASP A 75 -2.37 11.84 -2.65
C ASP A 75 -3.37 12.71 -1.89
N ALA A 76 -4.67 12.47 -2.12
CA ALA A 76 -5.73 13.17 -1.41
C ALA A 76 -5.70 12.92 0.10
N ILE A 77 -5.42 11.68 0.55
CA ILE A 77 -5.25 11.35 1.98
C ILE A 77 -4.09 12.14 2.60
N TRP A 78 -3.02 12.37 1.82
CA TRP A 78 -1.86 13.13 2.27
C TRP A 78 -2.24 14.61 2.52
N ALA A 79 -3.00 15.21 1.60
CA ALA A 79 -3.52 16.57 1.73
C ALA A 79 -4.46 16.75 2.95
N LEU A 80 -5.09 15.69 3.47
CA LEU A 80 -5.96 15.77 4.65
C LEU A 80 -5.21 15.96 5.98
N ARG A 81 -3.87 15.82 5.98
CA ARG A 81 -3.03 16.09 7.17
C ARG A 81 -3.06 17.55 7.62
N VAL A 82 -3.46 18.46 6.74
CA VAL A 82 -3.67 19.90 7.04
C VAL A 82 -4.78 20.16 8.06
N ARG A 83 -5.53 19.12 8.44
CA ARG A 83 -6.58 19.16 9.47
C ARG A 83 -6.27 18.20 10.62
N PRO A 84 -5.30 18.52 11.50
CA PRO A 84 -5.00 17.69 12.68
C PRO A 84 -6.18 17.58 13.66
N GLU A 85 -7.09 18.54 13.68
CA GLU A 85 -8.34 18.50 14.43
C GLU A 85 -9.26 17.35 13.97
N CYS A 86 -9.16 16.92 12.72
CA CYS A 86 -9.90 15.79 12.16
C CYS A 86 -9.17 14.44 12.36
N LYS A 87 -8.07 14.38 13.12
CA LYS A 87 -7.26 13.15 13.32
C LYS A 87 -8.05 11.91 13.71
N ASN A 88 -9.10 12.08 14.51
CA ASN A 88 -9.95 10.98 14.95
C ASN A 88 -10.79 10.43 13.78
N LEU A 89 -11.26 11.30 12.89
CA LEU A 89 -11.99 10.91 11.69
C LEU A 89 -11.09 10.15 10.70
N TRP A 90 -9.84 10.61 10.53
CA TRP A 90 -8.82 9.91 9.74
C TRP A 90 -8.50 8.53 10.31
N ARG A 91 -8.43 8.41 11.65
CA ARG A 91 -8.23 7.13 12.33
C ARG A 91 -9.41 6.18 12.09
N LYS A 92 -10.65 6.65 12.19
CA LYS A 92 -11.85 5.84 11.86
C LYS A 92 -11.83 5.37 10.41
N TYR A 93 -11.48 6.25 9.47
CA TYR A 93 -11.34 5.89 8.06
C TYR A 93 -10.27 4.82 7.83
N ALA A 94 -9.08 4.98 8.42
CA ALA A 94 -8.00 3.99 8.33
C ALA A 94 -8.41 2.62 8.92
N VAL A 95 -9.08 2.61 10.08
CA VAL A 95 -9.60 1.39 10.70
C VAL A 95 -10.67 0.74 9.83
N TRP A 96 -11.58 1.51 9.25
CA TRP A 96 -12.60 1.00 8.33
C TRP A 96 -11.98 0.36 7.09
N CYS A 97 -10.98 1.00 6.48
CA CYS A 97 -10.21 0.43 5.36
C CYS A 97 -9.55 -0.90 5.77
N ALA A 98 -8.90 -0.94 6.94
CA ALA A 98 -8.26 -2.15 7.46
C ALA A 98 -9.27 -3.27 7.75
N ARG A 99 -10.47 -2.93 8.25
CA ARG A 99 -11.55 -3.90 8.53
C ARG A 99 -12.04 -4.61 7.26
N ARG A 100 -12.01 -3.95 6.09
CA ARG A 100 -12.38 -4.59 4.81
C ARG A 100 -11.45 -5.75 4.43
N VAL A 101 -10.19 -5.67 4.85
CA VAL A 101 -9.18 -6.72 4.64
C VAL A 101 -8.88 -7.49 5.92
N GLN A 102 -9.72 -7.36 6.96
CA GLN A 102 -9.53 -8.04 8.25
C GLN A 102 -9.50 -9.57 8.11
N TYR A 103 -10.18 -10.12 7.10
CA TYR A 103 -10.12 -11.55 6.79
C TYR A 103 -8.70 -12.05 6.43
N LEU A 104 -7.77 -11.15 6.07
CA LEU A 104 -6.35 -11.45 5.87
C LEU A 104 -5.54 -11.42 7.18
N MET A 105 -6.09 -10.84 8.26
CA MET A 105 -5.43 -10.72 9.56
C MET A 105 -5.60 -12.02 10.35
N LYS A 106 -4.52 -12.80 10.46
CA LYS A 106 -4.52 -14.08 11.18
C LYS A 106 -4.21 -13.96 12.67
N ASP A 107 -3.62 -12.84 13.08
CA ASP A 107 -3.23 -12.61 14.48
C ASP A 107 -4.32 -11.79 15.19
N GLU A 108 -4.82 -12.30 16.31
CA GLU A 108 -5.86 -11.65 17.11
C GLU A 108 -5.41 -10.29 17.65
N ARG A 109 -4.10 -10.08 17.88
CA ARG A 109 -3.55 -8.80 18.34
C ARG A 109 -3.71 -7.72 17.29
N SER A 110 -3.63 -8.08 16.01
CA SER A 110 -3.89 -7.15 14.90
C SER A 110 -5.35 -6.71 14.86
N ILE A 111 -6.27 -7.64 15.14
CA ILE A 111 -7.71 -7.33 15.23
C ILE A 111 -7.99 -6.45 16.45
N ALA A 112 -7.45 -6.81 17.61
CA ALA A 112 -7.60 -6.04 18.84
C ALA A 112 -7.04 -4.61 18.69
N ALA A 113 -5.93 -4.43 17.96
CA ALA A 113 -5.39 -3.10 17.66
C ALA A 113 -6.35 -2.23 16.83
N LEU A 114 -7.12 -2.82 15.90
CA LEU A 114 -8.16 -2.08 15.16
C LEU A 114 -9.29 -1.62 16.10
N ASP A 115 -9.72 -2.49 17.02
CA ASP A 115 -10.79 -2.17 17.97
C ASP A 115 -10.37 -1.09 18.96
N VAL A 116 -9.14 -1.17 19.49
CA VAL A 116 -8.58 -0.12 20.36
C VAL A 116 -8.42 1.19 19.58
N ALA A 117 -7.95 1.15 18.33
CA ALA A 117 -7.81 2.36 17.51
C ALA A 117 -9.17 3.03 17.21
N TRP A 118 -10.23 2.24 17.01
CA TRP A 118 -11.59 2.77 16.85
C TRP A 118 -12.08 3.43 18.14
N ARG A 119 -11.99 2.73 19.28
CA ARG A 119 -12.36 3.27 20.60
C ARG A 119 -11.59 4.54 20.94
N HIS A 120 -10.29 4.56 20.65
CA HIS A 120 -9.45 5.74 20.83
C HIS A 120 -9.94 6.93 20.00
N ALA A 121 -10.37 6.69 18.74
CA ALA A 121 -10.98 7.73 17.92
C ALA A 121 -12.34 8.22 18.44
N GLU A 122 -13.04 7.43 19.25
CA GLU A 122 -14.27 7.80 19.96
C GLU A 122 -14.02 8.43 21.34
N GLY A 123 -12.76 8.52 21.78
CA GLY A 123 -12.40 8.97 23.13
C GLY A 123 -12.70 7.94 24.23
N LEU A 124 -12.90 6.67 23.87
CA LEU A 124 -13.22 5.55 24.76
C LEU A 124 -12.00 4.66 25.09
N ALA A 125 -10.82 5.06 24.66
CA ALA A 125 -9.55 4.44 25.02
C ALA A 125 -8.51 5.54 25.27
N THR A 126 -7.52 5.28 26.12
CA THR A 126 -6.44 6.25 26.36
C THR A 126 -5.34 6.16 25.31
N ASP A 127 -4.47 7.18 25.25
CA ASP A 127 -3.29 7.15 24.39
C ASP A 127 -2.37 5.97 24.76
N GLU A 128 -2.25 5.62 26.04
CA GLU A 128 -1.46 4.47 26.52
C GLU A 128 -2.06 3.13 26.08
N GLU A 129 -3.38 2.96 26.20
CA GLU A 129 -4.05 1.76 25.72
C GLU A 129 -3.88 1.59 24.21
N TRP A 130 -3.96 2.69 23.47
CA TRP A 130 -3.75 2.70 22.03
C TRP A 130 -2.30 2.38 21.65
N ALA A 131 -1.32 2.98 22.33
CA ALA A 131 0.09 2.70 22.14
C ALA A 131 0.43 1.23 22.44
N ALA A 132 -0.04 0.71 23.58
CA ALA A 132 0.19 -0.69 23.98
C ALA A 132 -0.38 -1.69 22.96
N ALA A 133 -1.59 -1.44 22.46
CA ALA A 133 -2.20 -2.30 21.44
C ALA A 133 -1.44 -2.25 20.10
N ARG A 134 -0.98 -1.06 19.70
CA ARG A 134 -0.16 -0.87 18.50
C ARG A 134 1.18 -1.61 18.63
N ASP A 135 1.84 -1.48 19.77
CA ASP A 135 3.14 -2.12 20.03
C ASP A 135 3.02 -3.64 20.08
N ALA A 136 1.97 -4.17 20.71
CA ALA A 136 1.70 -5.60 20.74
C ALA A 136 1.46 -6.18 19.34
N ALA A 137 0.68 -5.48 18.49
CA ALA A 137 0.47 -5.87 17.10
C ALA A 137 1.76 -5.74 16.26
N GLY A 138 2.54 -4.68 16.48
CA GLY A 138 3.82 -4.46 15.81
C GLY A 138 4.85 -5.55 16.15
N ALA A 139 4.98 -5.91 17.43
CA ALA A 139 5.84 -6.99 17.89
C ALA A 139 5.42 -8.35 17.31
N ALA A 140 4.11 -8.60 17.24
CA ALA A 140 3.54 -9.80 16.62
C ALA A 140 3.92 -9.92 15.14
N ALA A 141 3.69 -8.85 14.38
CA ALA A 141 4.01 -8.79 12.96
C ALA A 141 5.52 -8.94 12.71
N GLY A 142 6.34 -8.28 13.55
CA GLY A 142 7.80 -8.44 13.54
C GLY A 142 8.21 -9.90 13.75
N ALA A 143 7.75 -10.54 14.82
CA ALA A 143 8.06 -11.93 15.12
C ALA A 143 7.66 -12.87 13.97
N ALA A 144 6.46 -12.70 13.41
CA ALA A 144 5.99 -13.49 12.27
C ALA A 144 6.87 -13.30 11.02
N ALA A 145 7.35 -12.08 10.76
CA ALA A 145 8.26 -11.80 9.65
C ALA A 145 9.64 -12.47 9.86
N TRP A 146 10.19 -12.41 11.08
CA TRP A 146 11.44 -13.09 11.43
C TRP A 146 11.31 -14.62 11.29
N ASP A 147 10.20 -15.20 11.76
CA ASP A 147 9.93 -16.63 11.62
C ASP A 147 9.79 -17.06 10.17
N ALA A 148 9.08 -16.27 9.35
CA ALA A 148 8.94 -16.51 7.92
C ALA A 148 10.28 -16.43 7.19
N ALA A 149 11.11 -15.42 7.49
CA ALA A 149 12.45 -15.29 6.94
C ALA A 149 13.33 -16.50 7.33
N GLY A 150 13.29 -16.92 8.60
CA GLY A 150 13.99 -18.12 9.07
C GLY A 150 13.50 -19.40 8.39
N ALA A 151 12.19 -19.54 8.16
CA ALA A 151 11.62 -20.67 7.44
C ALA A 151 12.05 -20.70 5.97
N ALA A 152 12.04 -19.55 5.29
CA ALA A 152 12.52 -19.40 3.92
C ALA A 152 14.01 -19.75 3.80
N ALA A 153 14.85 -19.25 4.72
CA ALA A 153 16.27 -19.58 4.75
C ALA A 153 16.51 -21.09 4.95
N ARG A 154 15.78 -21.72 5.87
CA ARG A 154 15.84 -23.19 6.07
C ARG A 154 15.35 -23.97 4.84
N ALA A 155 14.30 -23.51 4.17
CA ALA A 155 13.79 -24.12 2.96
C ALA A 155 14.80 -24.02 1.81
N ALA A 156 15.41 -22.85 1.60
CA ALA A 156 16.45 -22.64 0.61
C ALA A 156 17.67 -23.53 0.88
N ALA A 157 18.13 -23.62 2.14
CA ALA A 157 19.23 -24.49 2.52
C ALA A 157 18.92 -25.97 2.23
N ARG A 158 17.71 -26.45 2.57
CA ARG A 158 17.26 -27.82 2.27
C ARG A 158 17.14 -28.07 0.76
N ALA A 159 16.66 -27.09 0.00
CA ALA A 159 16.55 -27.19 -1.46
C ALA A 159 17.93 -27.28 -2.11
N ALA A 160 18.90 -26.47 -1.67
CA ALA A 160 20.29 -26.52 -2.12
C ALA A 160 20.94 -27.87 -1.77
N ALA A 161 20.80 -28.34 -0.53
CA ALA A 161 21.31 -29.64 -0.11
C ALA A 161 20.68 -30.79 -0.94
N GLY A 162 19.37 -30.75 -1.17
CA GLY A 162 18.67 -31.71 -2.00
C GLY A 162 19.10 -31.65 -3.47
N ALA A 163 19.37 -30.46 -4.02
CA ALA A 163 19.89 -30.30 -5.36
C ALA A 163 21.31 -30.86 -5.49
N ALA A 164 22.19 -30.60 -4.51
CA ALA A 164 23.53 -31.16 -4.46
C ALA A 164 23.51 -32.69 -4.36
N ALA A 165 22.67 -33.25 -3.48
CA ALA A 165 22.48 -34.69 -3.35
C ALA A 165 21.96 -35.33 -4.65
N ARG A 166 20.97 -34.70 -5.30
CA ARG A 166 20.45 -35.17 -6.61
C ARG A 166 21.50 -35.04 -7.72
N ALA A 167 22.31 -33.99 -7.72
CA ALA A 167 23.39 -33.81 -8.68
C ALA A 167 24.47 -34.88 -8.50
N ALA A 168 24.87 -35.17 -7.26
CA ALA A 168 25.80 -36.26 -6.94
C ALA A 168 25.23 -37.62 -7.35
N ALA A 169 23.96 -37.90 -7.03
CA ALA A 169 23.29 -39.14 -7.42
C ALA A 169 23.17 -39.26 -8.94
N ARG A 170 22.87 -38.16 -9.65
CA ARG A 170 22.83 -38.12 -11.12
C ARG A 170 24.22 -38.25 -11.75
N ALA A 171 25.26 -37.71 -11.13
CA ALA A 171 26.64 -37.88 -11.59
C ALA A 171 27.08 -39.33 -11.42
N ALA A 172 26.78 -39.96 -10.28
CA ALA A 172 27.01 -41.39 -10.07
C ALA A 172 26.19 -42.26 -11.03
N ALA A 173 24.90 -41.96 -11.20
CA ALA A 173 24.03 -42.65 -12.15
C ALA A 173 24.44 -42.42 -13.60
N ARG A 174 24.93 -41.23 -13.97
CA ARG A 174 25.48 -40.97 -15.31
C ARG A 174 26.82 -41.66 -15.50
N ALA A 175 27.69 -41.70 -14.49
CA ALA A 175 28.89 -42.52 -14.55
C ALA A 175 28.55 -44.01 -14.75
N ALA A 176 27.42 -44.48 -14.20
CA ALA A 176 26.86 -45.81 -14.46
C ALA A 176 26.07 -45.93 -15.78
N ALA A 177 25.50 -44.84 -16.29
CA ALA A 177 24.67 -44.76 -17.49
C ALA A 177 25.42 -44.19 -18.71
N TRP A 178 26.74 -44.03 -18.63
CA TRP A 178 27.67 -44.01 -19.78
C TRP A 178 27.72 -45.39 -20.48
N ASP A 179 26.55 -46.03 -20.54
CA ASP A 179 26.17 -47.25 -21.24
C ASP A 179 24.82 -47.11 -21.98
N ALA A 180 24.00 -46.04 -21.79
CA ALA A 180 22.83 -45.77 -22.66
C ALA A 180 22.20 -44.37 -22.46
N ALA A 181 21.98 -43.62 -23.55
CA ALA A 181 21.59 -42.21 -23.56
C ALA A 181 20.10 -41.90 -23.83
N GLY A 182 19.61 -40.78 -23.25
CA GLY A 182 18.72 -39.82 -23.95
C GLY A 182 17.23 -39.72 -23.56
N ALA A 183 16.87 -39.09 -22.42
CA ALA A 183 15.44 -38.83 -22.10
C ALA A 183 15.16 -37.61 -21.16
N ALA A 184 15.92 -36.50 -21.24
CA ALA A 184 15.87 -35.45 -20.20
C ALA A 184 15.26 -34.08 -20.60
N ALA A 185 14.71 -33.91 -21.81
CA ALA A 185 14.29 -32.59 -22.30
C ALA A 185 12.79 -32.25 -22.10
N TRP A 186 11.91 -33.25 -22.01
CA TRP A 186 10.45 -33.05 -22.01
C TRP A 186 9.86 -32.60 -20.67
N ASP A 187 10.42 -33.06 -19.54
CA ASP A 187 9.87 -32.77 -18.20
C ASP A 187 10.12 -31.32 -17.75
N ALA A 188 11.24 -30.72 -18.15
CA ALA A 188 11.60 -29.35 -17.79
C ALA A 188 10.67 -28.32 -18.45
N ALA A 189 10.25 -28.57 -19.69
CA ALA A 189 9.34 -27.69 -20.44
C ALA A 189 7.92 -27.71 -19.86
N TRP A 190 7.43 -28.88 -19.45
CA TRP A 190 6.06 -29.03 -18.90
C TRP A 190 5.92 -28.40 -17.50
N ALA A 191 6.98 -28.40 -16.69
CA ALA A 191 6.99 -27.74 -15.39
C ALA A 191 7.01 -26.20 -15.52
N ALA A 192 7.81 -25.67 -16.46
CA ALA A 192 7.89 -24.23 -16.71
C ALA A 192 6.58 -23.65 -17.28
N ALA A 193 5.92 -24.38 -18.19
CA ALA A 193 4.65 -23.96 -18.77
C ALA A 193 3.50 -23.92 -17.73
N ARG A 194 3.47 -24.87 -16.78
CA ARG A 194 2.49 -24.85 -15.69
C ARG A 194 2.70 -23.68 -14.72
N ALA A 195 3.95 -23.38 -14.34
CA ALA A 195 4.23 -22.27 -13.43
C ALA A 195 3.78 -20.91 -14.02
N ALA A 196 4.08 -20.67 -15.30
CA ALA A 196 3.68 -19.44 -16.00
C ALA A 196 2.15 -19.26 -16.09
N ALA A 197 1.40 -20.36 -16.22
CA ALA A 197 -0.06 -20.31 -16.28
C ALA A 197 -0.73 -19.94 -14.93
N TRP A 198 -0.17 -20.37 -13.80
CA TRP A 198 -0.68 -20.02 -12.46
C TRP A 198 -0.38 -18.56 -12.08
N ASP A 199 0.78 -18.03 -12.49
CA ASP A 199 1.15 -16.64 -12.21
C ASP A 199 0.28 -15.62 -12.96
N ALA A 200 -0.07 -15.91 -14.22
CA ALA A 200 -0.91 -15.05 -15.06
C ALA A 200 -2.37 -14.98 -14.55
N ALA A 201 -2.95 -16.11 -14.13
CA ALA A 201 -4.32 -16.16 -13.59
C ALA A 201 -4.45 -15.40 -12.26
N GLY A 202 -3.40 -15.42 -11.42
CA GLY A 202 -3.38 -14.66 -10.16
C GLY A 202 -3.29 -13.15 -10.36
N ALA A 203 -2.60 -12.67 -11.41
CA ALA A 203 -2.39 -11.25 -11.65
C ALA A 203 -3.69 -10.52 -12.03
N ALA A 204 -4.51 -11.10 -12.89
CA ALA A 204 -5.78 -10.52 -13.35
C ALA A 204 -6.83 -10.43 -12.21
N ALA A 205 -6.93 -11.46 -11.37
CA ALA A 205 -7.85 -11.45 -10.23
C ALA A 205 -7.45 -10.40 -9.16
N ARG A 206 -6.15 -10.16 -8.97
CA ARG A 206 -5.63 -9.13 -8.05
C ARG A 206 -5.87 -7.71 -8.56
N ALA A 207 -5.87 -7.48 -9.87
CA ALA A 207 -6.17 -6.17 -10.45
C ALA A 207 -7.65 -5.80 -10.26
N ALA A 208 -8.58 -6.68 -10.64
CA ALA A 208 -10.01 -6.41 -10.52
C ALA A 208 -10.48 -6.23 -9.06
N ALA A 209 -9.91 -6.99 -8.12
CA ALA A 209 -10.20 -6.81 -6.69
C ALA A 209 -9.66 -5.48 -6.12
N ARG A 210 -8.59 -4.94 -6.71
CA ARG A 210 -7.97 -3.68 -6.31
C ARG A 210 -8.85 -2.49 -6.74
N ASP A 211 -9.33 -2.49 -7.97
CA ASP A 211 -10.16 -1.40 -8.52
C ASP A 211 -11.49 -1.24 -7.76
N ALA A 212 -12.18 -2.36 -7.49
CA ALA A 212 -13.43 -2.34 -6.72
C ALA A 212 -13.22 -1.90 -5.25
N ALA A 213 -12.07 -2.18 -4.67
CA ALA A 213 -11.72 -1.72 -3.32
C ALA A 213 -11.45 -0.21 -3.30
N TRP A 214 -10.76 0.32 -4.31
CA TRP A 214 -10.49 1.75 -4.46
C TRP A 214 -11.77 2.58 -4.61
N ASP A 215 -12.72 2.13 -5.42
CA ASP A 215 -14.01 2.80 -5.59
C ASP A 215 -14.81 2.92 -4.27
N ALA A 216 -14.83 1.84 -3.50
CA ALA A 216 -15.53 1.83 -2.22
C ALA A 216 -14.87 2.75 -1.18
N GLN A 217 -13.54 2.79 -1.15
CA GLN A 217 -12.76 3.67 -0.29
C GLN A 217 -12.96 5.14 -0.65
N THR A 218 -12.88 5.47 -1.95
CA THR A 218 -13.09 6.81 -2.50
C THR A 218 -14.46 7.36 -2.12
N LYS A 219 -15.52 6.56 -2.32
CA LYS A 219 -16.89 6.96 -1.95
C LYS A 219 -17.05 7.23 -0.46
N LYS A 220 -16.48 6.37 0.40
CA LYS A 220 -16.55 6.54 1.85
C LYS A 220 -15.80 7.80 2.29
N LEU A 221 -14.62 8.06 1.72
CA LEU A 221 -13.85 9.26 2.02
C LEU A 221 -14.61 10.53 1.62
N ILE A 222 -15.18 10.57 0.41
CA ILE A 222 -15.99 11.71 -0.05
C ILE A 222 -17.19 11.96 0.87
N GLN A 223 -17.90 10.91 1.32
CA GLN A 223 -19.00 11.03 2.27
C GLN A 223 -18.55 11.69 3.59
N ILE A 224 -17.44 11.22 4.14
CA ILE A 224 -16.85 11.73 5.39
C ILE A 224 -16.43 13.20 5.23
N LEU A 225 -15.78 13.56 4.12
CA LEU A 225 -15.34 14.94 3.86
C LEU A 225 -16.51 15.90 3.69
N ASN A 226 -17.58 15.47 3.02
CA ASN A 226 -18.77 16.27 2.84
C ASN A 226 -19.54 16.46 4.15
N ALA A 227 -19.74 15.37 4.91
CA ALA A 227 -20.42 15.41 6.20
C ALA A 227 -19.58 16.12 7.29
N ALA A 228 -18.25 16.10 7.17
CA ALA A 228 -17.31 16.48 8.24
C ALA A 228 -17.46 15.66 9.53
N GLU A 229 -18.06 14.47 9.43
CA GLU A 229 -18.26 13.52 10.51
C GLU A 229 -18.26 12.08 9.99
N TRP A 230 -18.25 11.12 10.89
CA TRP A 230 -18.36 9.71 10.51
C TRP A 230 -19.80 9.41 10.10
N VAL A 231 -19.98 8.92 8.88
CA VAL A 231 -21.26 8.42 8.36
C VAL A 231 -21.17 6.90 8.38
N ASP A 232 -22.22 6.17 8.76
CA ASP A 232 -22.24 4.70 8.72
C ASP A 232 -22.53 4.15 7.31
#